data_AF-A0A0D2LZ65-F1
#
_entry.id   AF-A0A0D2LZ65-F1
#
_cell.length_a   1.000
_cell.length_b   1.000
_cell.length_c   1.000
_cell.angle_alpha   90.00
_cell.angle_beta   90.00
_cell.angle_gamma   90.00
#
_symmetry.space_group_name_H-M   'P 1'
#
loop_
_entity.id
_entity.type
_entity.pdbx_description
1 polymer ?
#
loop_
_entity_poly.entity_id
_entity_poly.type
_entity_poly.pdbx_seq_one_letter_code
_entity_poly.pdbx_strand_id
1 'polypeptide(L)'
;MGGALTFAAAQHAGVDCAAPFYGTPDPAVCTPDEIKVPVQAHFGKLDTFVGFSDPPTIEKVYEKMKGAGCNVELFTYDGSGHAFMNALTESGRQKIKTIGQASPPEEEVKAAFDRLISFLKKHLAE
;
A
#
# COMPACT_ATOMS: atom_id res chain seq x y z
N MET A 1 6.90 6.83 -1.28
CA MET A 1 8.21 6.20 -0.98
C MET A 1 8.12 5.08 0.06
N GLY A 2 7.48 5.29 1.23
CA GLY A 2 7.37 4.24 2.27
C GLY A 2 6.87 2.88 1.76
N GLY A 3 5.77 2.84 0.98
CA GLY A 3 5.24 1.58 0.43
C GLY A 3 6.24 0.78 -0.41
N ALA A 4 7.02 1.44 -1.27
CA ALA A 4 8.07 0.79 -2.06
C ALA A 4 9.15 0.15 -1.17
N LEU A 5 9.57 0.85 -0.12
CA LEU A 5 10.52 0.33 0.85
C LEU A 5 9.92 -0.79 1.70
N THR A 6 8.62 -0.75 1.98
CA THR A 6 7.91 -1.84 2.67
C THR A 6 7.94 -3.13 1.85
N PHE A 7 7.75 -3.06 0.53
CA PHE A 7 7.95 -4.23 -0.34
C PHE A 7 9.39 -4.73 -0.31
N ALA A 8 10.38 -3.83 -0.41
CA ALA A 8 11.79 -4.22 -0.34
C ALA A 8 12.14 -4.88 1.01
N ALA A 9 11.61 -4.36 2.13
CA ALA A 9 11.78 -4.95 3.44
C ALA A 9 11.14 -6.33 3.55
N ALA A 10 9.96 -6.52 2.93
CA ALA A 10 9.28 -7.81 2.88
C ALA A 10 10.12 -8.91 2.19
N GLN A 11 10.93 -8.53 1.19
CA GLN A 11 11.81 -9.47 0.50
C GLN A 11 13.15 -9.67 1.23
N HIS A 12 13.73 -8.60 1.79
CA HIS A 12 15.15 -8.59 2.16
C HIS A 12 15.44 -8.47 3.65
N ALA A 13 14.48 -8.01 4.47
CA ALA A 13 14.74 -7.59 5.85
C ALA A 13 14.25 -8.57 6.92
N GLY A 14 13.71 -9.73 6.55
CA GLY A 14 13.28 -10.76 7.50
C GLY A 14 12.14 -10.34 8.43
N VAL A 15 11.21 -9.51 7.94
CA VAL A 15 10.01 -9.09 8.68
C VAL A 15 8.95 -10.19 8.70
N ASP A 16 8.02 -10.17 9.67
CA ASP A 16 6.95 -11.19 9.76
C ASP A 16 5.81 -10.95 8.75
N CYS A 17 5.55 -9.70 8.41
CA CYS A 17 4.53 -9.28 7.44
C CYS A 17 4.80 -7.85 6.95
N ALA A 18 4.13 -7.43 5.87
CA ALA A 18 4.33 -6.11 5.29
C ALA A 18 3.01 -5.46 4.83
N ALA A 19 2.84 -4.17 5.09
CA ALA A 19 1.64 -3.43 4.70
C ALA A 19 1.99 -2.16 3.89
N PRO A 20 2.29 -2.29 2.58
CA PRO A 20 2.67 -1.15 1.77
C PRO A 20 1.47 -0.26 1.44
N PHE A 21 1.70 1.06 1.52
CA PHE A 21 0.72 2.08 1.17
C PHE A 21 1.22 2.93 0.01
N TYR A 22 0.37 3.08 -1.03
CA TYR A 22 0.54 4.01 -2.17
C TYR A 22 2.00 4.10 -2.69
N GLY A 23 2.58 2.94 -3.01
CA GLY A 23 3.88 2.88 -3.67
C GLY A 23 4.33 1.46 -3.93
N THR A 24 4.70 1.19 -5.18
CA THR A 24 5.31 -0.07 -5.64
C THR A 24 6.82 0.08 -5.73
N PRO A 25 7.59 -1.01 -5.55
CA PRO A 25 9.04 -0.94 -5.62
C PRO A 25 9.53 -0.82 -7.05
N ASP A 26 10.76 -0.32 -7.19
CA ASP A 26 11.53 -0.45 -8.41
C ASP A 26 11.91 -1.93 -8.62
N PRO A 27 11.67 -2.53 -9.80
CA PRO A 27 12.08 -3.90 -10.11
C PRO A 27 13.57 -4.19 -9.95
N ALA A 28 14.44 -3.17 -10.00
CA ALA A 28 15.87 -3.31 -9.75
C ALA A 28 16.20 -3.53 -8.25
N VAL A 29 15.27 -3.23 -7.34
CA VAL A 29 15.46 -3.30 -5.89
C VAL A 29 14.65 -4.43 -5.26
N CYS A 30 13.47 -4.72 -5.78
CA CYS A 30 12.59 -5.75 -5.24
C CYS A 30 11.82 -6.43 -6.37
N THR A 31 11.73 -7.76 -6.26
CA THR A 31 10.95 -8.67 -7.10
C THR A 31 9.75 -9.12 -6.27
N PRO A 32 8.59 -8.44 -6.35
CA PRO A 32 7.49 -8.65 -5.40
C PRO A 32 6.95 -10.09 -5.41
N ASP A 33 7.02 -10.77 -6.54
CA ASP A 33 6.61 -12.18 -6.74
C ASP A 33 7.54 -13.20 -6.05
N GLU A 34 8.67 -12.77 -5.50
CA GLU A 34 9.54 -13.60 -4.67
C GLU A 34 9.25 -13.47 -3.17
N ILE A 35 8.42 -12.50 -2.76
CA ILE A 35 8.11 -12.25 -1.34
C ILE A 35 7.42 -13.47 -0.72
N LYS A 36 7.93 -13.89 0.46
CA LYS A 36 7.46 -15.09 1.18
C LYS A 36 6.60 -14.78 2.41
N VAL A 37 6.54 -13.51 2.82
CA VAL A 37 5.78 -13.06 3.99
C VAL A 37 4.40 -12.55 3.55
N PRO A 38 3.38 -12.54 4.44
CA PRO A 38 2.09 -11.94 4.15
C PRO A 38 2.23 -10.45 3.79
N VAL A 39 1.51 -10.03 2.75
CA VAL A 39 1.47 -8.63 2.29
C VAL A 39 0.03 -8.11 2.22
N GLN A 40 -0.26 -6.97 2.86
CA GLN A 40 -1.54 -6.26 2.73
C GLN A 40 -1.33 -4.86 2.11
N ALA A 41 -1.62 -4.73 0.82
CA ALA A 41 -1.38 -3.53 0.03
C ALA A 41 -2.60 -2.60 0.01
N HIS A 42 -2.37 -1.28 0.16
CA HIS A 42 -3.42 -0.26 0.21
C HIS A 42 -3.18 0.88 -0.80
N PHE A 43 -4.09 1.05 -1.75
CA PHE A 43 -3.93 1.98 -2.88
C PHE A 43 -5.23 2.75 -3.20
N GLY A 44 -5.11 4.03 -3.53
CA GLY A 44 -6.24 4.83 -3.98
C GLY A 44 -6.49 4.68 -5.48
N LYS A 45 -7.74 4.60 -5.93
CA LYS A 45 -8.07 4.53 -7.36
C LYS A 45 -7.91 5.86 -8.09
N LEU A 46 -7.87 6.96 -7.36
CA LEU A 46 -7.63 8.30 -7.90
C LEU A 46 -6.13 8.67 -7.91
N ASP A 47 -5.25 7.73 -7.59
CA ASP A 47 -3.81 7.97 -7.60
C ASP A 47 -3.30 8.10 -9.05
N THR A 48 -2.61 9.20 -9.33
CA THR A 48 -2.15 9.59 -10.67
C THR A 48 -0.65 9.39 -10.89
N PHE A 49 0.06 8.80 -9.94
CA PHE A 49 1.51 8.62 -10.00
C PHE A 49 1.85 7.37 -10.83
N VAL A 50 1.88 7.56 -12.16
CA VAL A 50 2.09 6.51 -13.17
C VAL A 50 3.41 5.76 -12.95
N GLY A 51 3.34 4.43 -12.97
CA GLY A 51 4.48 3.53 -12.77
C GLY A 51 4.87 3.35 -11.31
N PHE A 52 4.10 3.92 -10.37
CA PHE A 52 4.43 3.88 -8.94
C PHE A 52 3.25 3.53 -8.04
N SER A 53 2.11 4.17 -8.21
CA SER A 53 0.95 3.93 -7.35
C SER A 53 -0.39 4.09 -8.04
N ASP A 54 -0.39 4.32 -9.35
CA ASP A 54 -1.59 4.29 -10.18
C ASP A 54 -2.21 2.88 -10.27
N PRO A 55 -3.53 2.77 -10.51
CA PRO A 55 -4.24 1.49 -10.50
C PRO A 55 -3.66 0.42 -11.45
N PRO A 56 -3.35 0.72 -12.73
CA PRO A 56 -2.72 -0.25 -13.63
C PRO A 56 -1.41 -0.83 -13.10
N THR A 57 -0.57 0.01 -12.47
CA THR A 57 0.70 -0.44 -11.90
C THR A 57 0.49 -1.40 -10.74
N ILE A 58 -0.37 -1.08 -9.78
CA ILE A 58 -0.61 -1.94 -8.63
C ILE A 58 -1.33 -3.24 -9.03
N GLU A 59 -2.27 -3.19 -9.98
CA GLU A 59 -2.92 -4.39 -10.51
C GLU A 59 -1.89 -5.35 -11.12
N LYS A 60 -0.94 -4.83 -11.90
CA LYS A 60 0.15 -5.63 -12.48
C LYS A 60 1.03 -6.26 -11.40
N VAL A 61 1.38 -5.53 -10.34
CA VAL A 61 2.18 -6.08 -9.23
C VAL A 61 1.41 -7.15 -8.47
N TYR A 62 0.15 -6.89 -8.14
CA TYR A 62 -0.71 -7.81 -7.42
C TYR A 62 -0.94 -9.12 -8.18
N GLU A 63 -1.27 -9.05 -9.48
CA GLU A 63 -1.51 -10.25 -10.29
C GLU A 63 -0.23 -11.09 -10.45
N LYS A 64 0.94 -10.47 -10.53
CA LYS A 64 2.23 -11.21 -10.50
C LYS A 64 2.44 -11.94 -9.19
N MET A 65 2.28 -11.25 -8.05
CA MET A 65 2.42 -11.86 -6.73
C MET A 65 1.44 -13.01 -6.52
N LYS A 66 0.17 -12.78 -6.88
CA LYS A 66 -0.89 -13.79 -6.78
C LYS A 66 -0.60 -14.99 -7.69
N GLY A 67 -0.15 -14.76 -8.93
CA GLY A 67 0.25 -15.82 -9.86
C GLY A 67 1.45 -16.66 -9.38
N ALA A 68 2.35 -16.04 -8.62
CA ALA A 68 3.48 -16.72 -7.97
C ALA A 68 3.10 -17.43 -6.65
N GLY A 69 1.84 -17.34 -6.21
CA GLY A 69 1.36 -17.96 -4.98
C GLY A 69 1.74 -17.21 -3.70
N CYS A 70 2.12 -15.93 -3.79
CA CYS A 70 2.37 -15.10 -2.61
C CYS A 70 1.07 -14.91 -1.79
N ASN A 71 1.23 -14.83 -0.47
CA ASN A 71 0.13 -14.43 0.42
C ASN A 71 -0.06 -12.92 0.34
N VAL A 72 -0.90 -12.46 -0.59
CA VAL A 72 -1.12 -11.03 -0.87
C VAL A 72 -2.60 -10.66 -0.85
N GLU A 73 -2.91 -9.59 -0.13
CA GLU A 73 -4.21 -8.91 -0.12
C GLU A 73 -4.04 -7.52 -0.73
N LEU A 74 -4.94 -7.12 -1.64
CA LEU A 74 -4.98 -5.77 -2.21
C LEU A 74 -6.30 -5.10 -1.86
N PHE A 75 -6.21 -3.93 -1.23
CA PHE A 75 -7.34 -3.04 -0.99
C PHE A 75 -7.21 -1.77 -1.83
N THR A 76 -8.17 -1.55 -2.72
CA THR A 76 -8.30 -0.31 -3.48
C THR A 76 -9.45 0.55 -2.96
N TYR A 77 -9.26 1.87 -2.94
CA TYR A 77 -10.21 2.83 -2.36
C TYR A 77 -10.71 3.80 -3.45
N ASP A 78 -12.01 3.93 -3.65
CA ASP A 78 -12.62 4.60 -4.80
C ASP A 78 -12.47 6.13 -4.73
N GLY A 79 -12.61 6.71 -3.53
CA GLY A 79 -12.52 8.16 -3.30
C GLY A 79 -11.13 8.66 -2.93
N SER A 80 -10.16 7.76 -2.80
CA SER A 80 -8.82 8.08 -2.32
C SER A 80 -7.81 8.12 -3.47
N GLY A 81 -6.85 9.04 -3.34
CA GLY A 81 -5.68 9.13 -4.22
C GLY A 81 -4.37 8.93 -3.48
N HIS A 82 -3.30 9.51 -3.99
CA HIS A 82 -1.98 9.37 -3.38
C HIS A 82 -1.94 9.94 -1.96
N ALA A 83 -1.23 9.25 -1.06
CA ALA A 83 -1.00 9.68 0.32
C ALA A 83 -2.25 9.85 1.21
N PHE A 84 -3.39 9.22 0.85
CA PHE A 84 -4.68 9.41 1.54
C PHE A 84 -4.64 9.19 3.06
N MET A 85 -3.81 8.27 3.56
CA MET A 85 -3.67 8.01 5.01
C MET A 85 -3.12 9.21 5.81
N ASN A 86 -2.49 10.18 5.15
CA ASN A 86 -2.06 11.40 5.84
C ASN A 86 -3.26 12.22 6.37
N ALA A 87 -4.48 11.96 5.89
CA ALA A 87 -5.70 12.61 6.37
C ALA A 87 -6.05 12.30 7.83
N LEU A 88 -5.35 11.36 8.48
CA LEU A 88 -5.44 11.12 9.93
C LEU A 88 -5.03 12.34 10.78
N THR A 89 -4.32 13.31 10.18
CA THR A 89 -3.90 14.55 10.85
C THR A 89 -4.28 15.77 10.01
N GLU A 90 -4.54 16.90 10.65
CA GLU A 90 -4.88 18.14 9.94
C GLU A 90 -3.74 18.62 9.04
N SER A 91 -2.50 18.55 9.52
CA SER A 91 -1.32 18.91 8.72
C SER A 91 -1.13 17.99 7.51
N GLY A 92 -1.47 16.70 7.65
CA GLY A 92 -1.47 15.77 6.53
C GLY A 92 -2.57 16.04 5.51
N ARG A 93 -3.78 16.45 5.94
CA ARG A 93 -4.85 16.91 5.02
C ARG A 93 -4.42 18.11 4.19
N GLN A 94 -3.69 19.05 4.78
CA GLN A 94 -3.13 20.18 4.05
C GLN A 94 -2.10 19.72 3.00
N LYS A 95 -1.21 18.79 3.36
CA LYS A 95 -0.21 18.25 2.41
C LYS A 95 -0.84 17.52 1.23
N ILE A 96 -1.91 16.74 1.44
CA ILE A 96 -2.65 16.07 0.35
C ILE A 96 -3.10 17.09 -0.71
N LYS A 97 -3.63 18.24 -0.27
CA LYS A 97 -4.04 19.32 -1.19
C LYS A 97 -2.84 19.92 -1.93
N THR A 98 -1.70 20.10 -1.28
CA THR A 98 -0.50 20.66 -1.92
C THR A 98 0.07 19.78 -3.03
N ILE A 99 -0.15 18.46 -2.98
CA ILE A 99 0.25 17.52 -4.02
C ILE A 99 -0.84 17.30 -5.09
N GLY A 100 -1.89 18.13 -5.10
CA GLY A 100 -2.95 18.11 -6.10
C GLY A 100 -3.95 16.95 -5.95
N GLN A 101 -3.96 16.27 -4.79
CA GLN A 101 -4.86 15.16 -4.52
C GLN A 101 -6.15 15.64 -3.85
N ALA A 102 -7.26 14.97 -4.14
CA ALA A 102 -8.53 15.22 -3.47
C ALA A 102 -8.46 14.82 -1.99
N SER A 103 -9.26 15.48 -1.16
CA SER A 103 -9.47 15.03 0.22
C SER A 103 -10.11 13.64 0.19
N PRO A 104 -9.51 12.62 0.84
CA PRO A 104 -10.08 11.30 0.84
C PRO A 104 -11.33 11.23 1.74
N PRO A 105 -12.29 10.34 1.45
CA PRO A 105 -13.40 10.05 2.35
C PRO A 105 -12.91 9.48 3.69
N GLU A 106 -13.51 9.92 4.79
CA GLU A 106 -13.05 9.55 6.14
C GLU A 106 -13.25 8.05 6.42
N GLU A 107 -14.30 7.47 5.86
CA GLU A 107 -14.62 6.05 5.94
C GLU A 107 -13.55 5.18 5.26
N GLU A 108 -12.95 5.65 4.17
CA GLU A 108 -11.89 4.91 3.47
C GLU A 108 -10.58 4.95 4.26
N VAL A 109 -10.22 6.12 4.81
CA VAL A 109 -9.07 6.29 5.69
C VAL A 109 -9.22 5.40 6.93
N LYS A 110 -10.40 5.42 7.56
CA LYS A 110 -10.71 4.58 8.73
C LYS A 110 -10.64 3.09 8.37
N ALA A 111 -11.25 2.68 7.26
CA ALA A 111 -11.23 1.28 6.83
C ALA A 111 -9.81 0.78 6.54
N ALA A 112 -8.96 1.60 5.93
CA ALA A 112 -7.56 1.27 5.71
C ALA A 112 -6.79 1.09 7.02
N PHE A 113 -6.99 2.00 7.98
CA PHE A 113 -6.36 1.89 9.29
C PHE A 113 -6.84 0.63 10.05
N ASP A 114 -8.14 0.37 10.09
CA ASP A 114 -8.70 -0.79 10.79
C ASP A 114 -8.21 -2.12 10.21
N ARG A 115 -8.09 -2.20 8.87
CA ARG A 115 -7.53 -3.37 8.17
C ARG A 115 -6.07 -3.57 8.52
N LEU A 116 -5.27 -2.51 8.48
CA LEU A 116 -3.86 -2.55 8.89
C LEU A 116 -3.71 -3.09 10.32
N ILE A 117 -4.46 -2.53 11.28
CA ILE A 117 -4.38 -2.98 12.68
C ILE A 117 -4.81 -4.44 12.82
N SER A 118 -5.87 -4.86 12.14
CA SER A 118 -6.32 -6.25 12.13
C SER A 118 -5.28 -7.20 11.52
N PHE A 119 -4.63 -6.78 10.44
CA PHE A 119 -3.56 -7.52 9.77
C PHE A 119 -2.34 -7.69 10.67
N LEU A 120 -1.87 -6.61 11.29
CA LEU A 120 -0.73 -6.68 12.22
C LEU A 120 -1.06 -7.57 13.43
N LYS A 121 -2.26 -7.47 14.01
CA LYS A 121 -2.68 -8.36 15.10
C LYS A 121 -2.67 -9.83 14.70
N LYS A 122 -3.05 -10.15 13.46
CA LYS A 122 -3.07 -11.54 12.95
C LYS A 122 -1.67 -12.12 12.75
N HIS A 123 -0.68 -11.29 12.40
CA HIS A 123 0.63 -11.74 11.96
C HIS A 123 1.77 -11.44 12.93
N LEU A 124 1.54 -10.61 13.96
CA LEU A 124 2.53 -10.27 14.99
C LEU A 124 2.15 -10.79 16.39
N ALA A 125 0.98 -11.41 16.56
CA ALA A 125 0.62 -12.01 17.83
C ALA A 125 1.38 -13.33 18.01
N GLU A 126 2.20 -13.38 19.05
CA GLU A 126 2.75 -14.61 19.65
C GLU A 126 1.62 -15.51 20.19
#